data_AF-A0A642UMF5-F1
#
_entry.id   AF-A0A642UMF5-F1
#
_cell.length_a   1.000
_cell.length_b   1.000
_cell.length_c   1.000
_cell.angle_alpha   90.00
_cell.angle_beta   90.00
_cell.angle_gamma   90.00
#
_symmetry.space_group_name_H-M   'P 1'
#
loop_
_entity.id
_entity.type
_entity.pdbx_description
1 polymer ?
#
loop_
_entity_poly.entity_id
_entity_poly.type
_entity_poly.pdbx_seq_one_letter_code
_entity_poly.pdbx_strand_id
1 'polypeptide(L)'
;MKDSTDTTALLYEPWLTGYEASRHQSSIDKLAYDVVKLKYNVDTATTQLGTLEKNTRMVGLQSSYESGGIRFLTWHPGQVDGKVDKVTKTIDTITGSVDKLDSKNETVSTKFDPFTVKIGTLASDIDTTQSTLESLVLRLDQVSSVKEAKAVEKATAPPAKPQSQRPSHPRKPFPKEEPEELSFLGSNLEAKIKSGDLSDYDQESKRKIYDKINSSKPKRTTGNAPEWASWFYAYKDLLTDNEYCNMRYNIAWYFLKKAIPVQYTLGWKAKGPISKQAAALERHLNQYDEDKEEWNDHHYKITLDLFESQRDLSATKRYIKKLYQDYGYRDKYFLYKKMMRLCSEPTLLRGTRNVNVEVKWGVALLFDDEHLNDENGKKLDCVIISRDYVLDKLDLFAHQTRYMRRY
;
A
#
# COMPACT_ATOMS: atom_id res chain seq x y z
N MET A 1 6.16 6.09 134.15
CA MET A 1 6.61 7.49 134.29
C MET A 1 7.20 7.90 132.96
N LYS A 2 6.61 8.94 132.32
CA LYS A 2 7.22 9.97 131.45
C LYS A 2 8.16 9.49 130.34
N ASP A 3 8.10 9.91 129.09
CA ASP A 3 7.53 11.07 128.39
C ASP A 3 7.92 10.80 126.91
N SER A 4 7.04 10.95 125.93
CA SER A 4 7.03 12.10 125.01
C SER A 4 7.36 11.68 123.57
N THR A 5 6.31 11.71 122.73
CA THR A 5 6.21 12.36 121.41
C THR A 5 7.24 12.08 120.31
N ASP A 6 6.69 11.73 119.12
CA ASP A 6 6.95 12.34 117.81
C ASP A 6 8.40 12.32 117.26
N THR A 7 8.66 12.13 115.98
CA THR A 7 7.86 12.25 114.75
C THR A 7 8.66 11.59 113.63
N THR A 8 7.95 11.09 112.63
CA THR A 8 8.38 10.93 111.25
C THR A 8 9.35 12.02 110.78
N ALA A 9 10.65 11.71 110.74
CA ALA A 9 11.61 12.42 109.90
C ALA A 9 11.51 11.85 108.48
N LEU A 10 10.42 12.23 107.79
CA LEU A 10 10.42 12.27 106.33
C LEU A 10 11.53 13.25 105.93
N LEU A 11 12.63 12.71 105.38
CA LEU A 11 13.60 13.47 104.59
C LEU A 11 12.87 13.97 103.33
N TYR A 12 12.05 15.00 103.51
CA TYR A 12 11.50 15.82 102.44
C TYR A 12 12.57 16.88 102.15
N GLU A 13 13.42 16.60 101.17
CA GLU A 13 14.35 17.54 100.57
C GLU A 13 13.60 18.85 100.22
N PRO A 14 13.90 19.98 100.88
CA PRO A 14 13.19 21.23 100.65
C PRO A 14 13.63 21.84 99.32
N TRP A 15 12.72 21.84 98.36
CA TRP A 15 12.50 22.89 97.36
C TRP A 15 13.77 23.51 96.75
N LEU A 16 14.10 23.11 95.50
CA LEU A 16 14.79 23.99 94.55
C LEU A 16 14.28 25.41 94.76
N THR A 17 15.18 26.30 95.17
CA THR A 17 14.82 27.70 95.44
C THR A 17 14.08 28.25 94.22
N GLY A 18 13.04 29.09 94.40
CA GLY A 18 12.21 29.56 93.28
C GLY A 18 13.01 30.17 92.11
N TYR A 19 14.25 30.58 92.38
CA TYR A 19 15.25 30.98 91.39
C TYR A 19 15.71 29.86 90.44
N GLU A 20 16.04 28.67 90.96
CA GLU A 20 16.49 27.53 90.15
C GLU A 20 15.34 26.98 89.30
N ALA A 21 14.13 26.90 89.86
CA ALA A 21 12.93 26.54 89.12
C ALA A 21 12.66 27.50 87.94
N SER A 22 12.84 28.81 88.15
CA SER A 22 12.68 29.82 87.10
C SER A 22 13.74 29.70 86.00
N ARG A 23 14.99 29.38 86.36
CA ARG A 23 16.09 29.16 85.40
C ARG A 23 15.85 27.90 84.56
N HIS A 24 15.35 26.84 85.18
CA HIS A 24 14.97 25.61 84.47
C HIS A 24 13.81 25.87 83.51
N GLN A 25 12.78 26.63 83.93
CA GLN A 25 11.66 26.99 83.07
C GLN A 25 12.11 27.80 81.85
N SER A 26 12.97 28.81 82.04
CA SER A 26 13.53 29.59 80.91
C SER A 26 14.33 28.73 79.92
N SER A 27 15.04 27.72 80.43
CA SER A 27 15.77 26.76 79.58
C SER A 27 14.82 25.83 78.82
N ILE A 28 13.74 25.40 79.47
CA ILE A 28 12.67 24.60 78.84
C ILE A 28 11.99 25.40 77.73
N ASP A 29 11.66 26.66 77.96
CA ASP A 29 11.00 27.52 76.97
C ASP A 29 11.90 27.75 75.75
N LYS A 30 13.21 27.96 75.97
CA LYS A 30 14.19 28.07 74.88
C LYS A 30 14.30 26.77 74.08
N LEU A 31 14.35 25.62 74.76
CA LEU A 31 14.37 24.32 74.08
C LEU A 31 13.08 24.06 73.30
N ALA A 32 11.92 24.43 73.86
CA ALA A 32 10.64 24.30 73.18
C ALA A 32 10.62 25.16 71.90
N TYR A 33 11.12 26.39 71.96
CA TYR A 33 11.28 27.25 70.79
C TYR A 33 12.21 26.64 69.74
N ASP A 34 13.38 26.15 70.15
CA ASP A 34 14.35 25.53 69.24
C ASP A 34 13.79 24.25 68.59
N VAL A 35 13.01 23.44 69.32
CA VAL A 35 12.30 22.27 68.78
C VAL A 35 11.26 22.65 67.73
N VAL A 36 10.47 23.70 67.96
CA VAL A 36 9.50 24.19 66.97
C VAL A 36 10.22 24.69 65.71
N LYS A 37 11.32 25.42 65.87
CA LYS A 37 12.13 25.91 64.75
C LYS A 37 12.76 24.75 63.95
N LEU A 38 13.28 23.73 64.65
CA LEU A 38 13.81 22.53 64.02
C LEU A 38 12.73 21.78 63.24
N LYS A 39 11.53 21.63 63.81
CA LYS A 39 10.40 20.98 63.12
C LYS A 39 10.05 21.69 61.82
N TYR A 40 9.94 23.02 61.85
CA TYR A 40 9.67 23.82 60.65
C TYR A 40 10.75 23.62 59.57
N ASN A 41 12.02 23.59 59.97
CA ASN A 41 13.13 23.35 59.04
C ASN A 41 13.08 21.94 58.45
N VAL A 42 12.75 20.92 59.26
CA VAL A 42 12.59 19.52 58.80
C VAL A 42 11.45 19.43 57.79
N ASP A 43 10.28 19.98 58.09
CA ASP A 43 9.12 19.97 57.18
C ASP A 43 9.45 20.67 55.84
N THR A 44 10.16 21.80 55.91
CA THR A 44 10.64 22.52 54.72
C THR A 44 11.61 21.66 53.90
N ALA A 45 12.58 21.00 54.55
CA ALA A 45 13.54 20.13 53.87
C ALA A 45 12.84 18.92 53.21
N THR A 46 11.85 18.32 53.87
CA THR A 46 11.06 17.21 53.32
C THR A 46 10.31 17.61 52.05
N THR A 47 9.71 18.80 52.02
CA THR A 47 9.02 19.30 50.81
C THR A 47 9.99 19.59 49.65
N GLN A 48 11.17 20.13 49.96
CA GLN A 48 12.23 20.37 48.98
C GLN A 48 12.76 19.05 48.40
N LEU A 49 12.98 18.03 49.23
CA LEU A 49 13.39 16.69 48.80
C LEU A 49 12.35 16.06 47.86
N GLY A 50 11.06 16.13 48.20
CA GLY A 50 10.01 15.60 47.33
C GLY A 50 9.92 16.31 45.98
N THR A 51 10.28 17.59 45.92
CA THR A 51 10.38 18.34 44.65
C THR A 51 11.60 17.91 43.85
N LEU A 52 12.75 17.74 44.52
CA LEU A 52 13.98 17.29 43.89
C LEU A 52 13.83 15.89 43.30
N GLU A 53 13.22 14.95 44.02
CA GLU A 53 12.94 13.59 43.53
C GLU A 53 12.11 13.58 42.25
N LYS A 54 11.08 14.44 42.17
CA LYS A 54 10.28 14.59 40.94
C LYS A 54 11.13 15.10 39.78
N ASN A 55 11.97 16.10 40.02
CA ASN A 55 12.85 16.65 39.00
C ASN A 55 13.87 15.60 38.52
N THR A 56 14.46 14.82 39.43
CA THR A 56 15.39 13.73 39.08
C THR A 56 14.70 12.68 38.19
N ARG A 57 13.45 12.29 38.50
CA ARG A 57 12.68 11.37 37.64
C ARG A 57 12.42 11.95 36.26
N MET A 58 12.05 13.23 36.18
CA MET A 58 11.82 13.92 34.91
C MET A 58 13.08 13.99 34.04
N VAL A 59 14.22 14.33 34.64
CA VAL A 59 15.51 14.35 33.95
C VAL A 59 15.91 12.96 33.47
N GLY A 60 15.69 11.91 34.27
CA GLY A 60 15.95 10.52 33.86
C GLY A 60 15.13 10.10 32.63
N LEU A 61 13.84 10.46 32.59
CA LEU A 61 12.99 10.20 31.42
C LEU A 61 13.45 10.99 30.19
N GLN A 62 13.85 12.24 30.36
CA GLN A 62 14.33 13.06 29.25
C GLN A 62 15.68 12.56 28.71
N SER A 63 16.60 12.16 29.59
CA SER A 63 17.87 11.56 29.19
C SER A 63 17.67 10.24 28.42
N SER A 64 16.68 9.43 28.83
CA SER A 64 16.27 8.23 28.09
C SER A 64 15.73 8.56 26.69
N TYR A 65 14.88 9.60 26.58
CA TYR A 65 14.36 10.11 25.31
C TYR A 65 15.49 10.59 24.37
N GLU A 66 16.38 11.44 24.88
CA GLU A 66 17.51 11.99 24.13
C GLU A 66 18.46 10.87 23.67
N SER A 67 18.72 9.89 24.54
CA SER A 67 19.54 8.71 24.20
C SER A 67 18.91 7.87 23.09
N GLY A 68 17.59 7.65 23.13
CA GLY A 68 16.87 6.94 22.08
C GLY A 68 16.89 7.70 20.74
N GLY A 69 16.74 9.02 20.78
CA GLY A 69 16.84 9.90 19.62
C GLY A 69 18.23 9.85 18.97
N ILE A 70 19.30 9.92 19.77
CA ILE A 70 20.69 9.82 19.30
C ILE A 70 20.93 8.47 18.61
N ARG A 71 20.46 7.37 19.21
CA ARG A 71 20.60 6.02 18.61
C ARG A 71 19.84 5.92 17.29
N PHE A 72 18.61 6.43 17.23
CA PHE A 72 17.84 6.48 15.99
C PHE A 72 18.59 7.25 14.91
N LEU A 73 19.13 8.42 15.24
CA LEU A 73 19.94 9.24 14.34
C LEU A 73 21.28 8.59 13.95
N THR A 74 21.81 7.67 14.74
CA THR A 74 23.03 6.92 14.42
C THR A 74 22.75 5.69 13.55
N TRP A 75 21.60 5.02 13.77
CA TRP A 75 21.19 3.85 12.98
C TRP A 75 20.71 4.21 11.58
N HIS A 76 20.00 5.34 11.44
CA HIS A 76 19.41 5.75 10.17
C HIS A 76 20.44 5.97 9.04
N PRO A 77 21.59 6.64 9.28
CA PRO A 77 22.68 6.75 8.32
C PRO A 77 23.19 5.38 7.84
N GLY A 78 23.41 4.41 8.74
CA GLY A 78 23.87 3.07 8.34
C GLY A 78 22.88 2.32 7.44
N GLN A 79 21.57 2.54 7.62
CA GLN A 79 20.54 2.01 6.72
C GLN A 79 20.50 2.74 5.37
N VAL A 80 20.75 4.06 5.38
CA VAL A 80 20.84 4.86 4.16
C VAL A 80 22.07 4.42 3.37
N ASP A 81 23.23 4.27 4.01
CA ASP A 81 24.47 3.79 3.39
C ASP A 81 24.27 2.41 2.76
N GLY A 82 23.67 1.47 3.48
CA GLY A 82 23.38 0.14 2.92
C GLY A 82 22.38 0.15 1.76
N LYS A 83 21.47 1.14 1.69
CA LYS A 83 20.58 1.34 0.53
C LYS A 83 21.33 1.98 -0.63
N VAL A 84 22.18 2.97 -0.36
CA VAL A 84 23.05 3.60 -1.36
C VAL A 84 23.93 2.54 -2.01
N ASP A 85 24.58 1.68 -1.23
CA ASP A 85 25.40 0.57 -1.75
C ASP A 85 24.63 -0.38 -2.67
N LYS A 86 23.39 -0.71 -2.31
CA LYS A 86 22.52 -1.55 -3.15
C LYS A 86 22.13 -0.84 -4.45
N VAL A 87 21.81 0.45 -4.38
CA VAL A 87 21.50 1.26 -5.56
C VAL A 87 22.71 1.36 -6.47
N THR A 88 23.91 1.63 -5.93
CA THR A 88 25.16 1.67 -6.68
C THR A 88 25.41 0.36 -7.44
N LYS A 89 25.30 -0.78 -6.76
CA LYS A 89 25.45 -2.10 -7.43
C LYS A 89 24.41 -2.36 -8.51
N THR A 90 23.19 -1.87 -8.32
CA THR A 90 22.11 -2.00 -9.31
C THR A 90 22.42 -1.14 -10.53
N ILE A 91 22.90 0.10 -10.32
CA ILE A 91 23.36 1.00 -11.38
C ILE A 91 24.49 0.33 -12.17
N ASP A 92 25.53 -0.21 -11.51
CA ASP A 92 26.65 -0.88 -12.18
C ASP A 92 26.18 -2.05 -13.06
N THR A 93 25.22 -2.83 -12.57
CA THR A 93 24.63 -3.96 -13.31
C THR A 93 23.84 -3.49 -14.53
N ILE A 94 23.07 -2.40 -14.39
CA ILE A 94 22.31 -1.80 -15.48
C ILE A 94 23.27 -1.23 -16.53
N THR A 95 24.29 -0.46 -16.12
CA THR A 95 25.32 0.10 -17.01
C THR A 95 25.97 -1.02 -17.83
N GLY A 96 26.43 -2.10 -17.19
CA GLY A 96 27.02 -3.22 -17.92
C GLY A 96 26.04 -3.98 -18.83
N SER A 97 24.73 -3.89 -18.58
CA SER A 97 23.70 -4.46 -19.47
C SER A 97 23.42 -3.54 -20.67
N VAL A 98 23.47 -2.22 -20.46
CA VAL A 98 23.38 -1.21 -21.53
C VAL A 98 24.56 -1.34 -22.48
N ASP A 99 25.80 -1.44 -21.98
CA ASP A 99 26.99 -1.61 -22.81
C ASP A 99 26.92 -2.85 -23.71
N LYS A 100 26.37 -3.96 -23.18
CA LYS A 100 26.14 -5.19 -23.94
C LYS A 100 25.06 -5.03 -24.99
N LEU A 101 24.00 -4.28 -24.71
CA LEU A 101 22.94 -4.01 -25.69
C LEU A 101 23.44 -3.09 -26.80
N ASP A 102 24.24 -2.09 -26.46
CA ASP A 102 24.82 -1.16 -27.43
C ASP A 102 25.75 -1.90 -28.40
N SER A 103 26.62 -2.75 -27.87
CA SER A 103 27.49 -3.64 -28.68
C SER A 103 26.68 -4.57 -29.60
N LYS A 104 25.55 -5.11 -29.12
CA LYS A 104 24.66 -5.94 -29.96
C LYS A 104 23.97 -5.12 -31.03
N ASN A 105 23.56 -3.89 -30.72
CA ASN A 105 22.91 -2.99 -31.67
C ASN A 105 23.88 -2.60 -32.79
N GLU A 106 25.14 -2.29 -32.46
CA GLU A 106 26.20 -2.04 -33.44
C GLU A 106 26.46 -3.26 -34.34
N THR A 107 26.47 -4.46 -33.75
CA THR A 107 26.58 -5.73 -34.51
C THR A 107 25.38 -5.95 -35.45
N VAL A 108 24.17 -5.55 -35.05
CA VAL A 108 22.98 -5.66 -35.92
C VAL A 108 23.03 -4.61 -37.02
N SER A 109 23.42 -3.37 -36.71
CA SER A 109 23.54 -2.29 -37.69
C SER A 109 24.53 -2.66 -38.79
N THR A 110 25.72 -3.14 -38.43
CA THR A 110 26.75 -3.59 -39.38
C THR A 110 26.31 -4.79 -40.24
N LYS A 111 25.38 -5.63 -39.75
CA LYS A 111 24.75 -6.69 -40.55
C LYS A 111 23.65 -6.19 -41.47
N PHE A 112 23.02 -5.06 -41.16
CA PHE A 112 21.93 -4.49 -41.95
C PHE A 112 22.46 -3.67 -43.15
N ASP A 113 23.58 -2.96 -42.99
CA ASP A 113 24.18 -2.14 -44.05
C ASP A 113 24.38 -2.89 -45.38
N PRO A 114 24.89 -4.14 -45.40
CA PRO A 114 25.01 -4.91 -46.64
C PRO A 114 23.67 -5.22 -47.31
N PHE A 115 22.57 -5.34 -46.56
CA PHE A 115 21.24 -5.54 -47.13
C PHE A 115 20.72 -4.27 -47.78
N THR A 116 20.94 -3.11 -47.16
CA THR A 116 20.61 -1.80 -47.76
C THR A 116 21.30 -1.62 -49.10
N VAL A 117 22.61 -1.95 -49.17
CA VAL A 117 23.38 -1.91 -50.42
C VAL A 117 22.80 -2.87 -51.46
N LYS A 118 22.52 -4.13 -51.09
CA LYS A 118 21.95 -5.14 -52.01
C LYS A 118 20.58 -4.73 -52.56
N ILE A 119 19.71 -4.16 -51.73
CA ILE A 119 18.41 -3.66 -52.16
C ILE A 119 18.58 -2.52 -53.16
N GLY A 120 19.52 -1.60 -52.91
CA GLY A 120 19.86 -0.53 -53.86
C GLY A 120 20.35 -1.08 -55.21
N THR A 121 21.22 -2.10 -55.20
CA THR A 121 21.67 -2.77 -56.43
C THR A 121 20.50 -3.44 -57.17
N LEU A 122 19.66 -4.20 -56.46
CA LEU A 122 18.49 -4.85 -57.06
C LEU A 122 17.49 -3.85 -57.64
N ALA A 123 17.27 -2.71 -57.00
CA ALA A 123 16.43 -1.64 -57.53
C ALA A 123 16.97 -1.12 -58.87
N SER A 124 18.28 -0.87 -58.94
CA SER A 124 18.94 -0.45 -60.19
C SER A 124 18.85 -1.52 -61.29
N ASP A 125 18.97 -2.80 -60.94
CA ASP A 125 18.83 -3.91 -61.89
C ASP A 125 17.40 -4.01 -62.43
N ILE A 126 16.39 -3.78 -61.59
CA ILE A 126 14.97 -3.72 -61.98
C ILE A 126 14.73 -2.57 -62.95
N ASP A 127 15.21 -1.36 -62.65
CA ASP A 127 15.05 -0.19 -63.52
C ASP A 127 15.68 -0.41 -64.90
N THR A 128 16.85 -1.05 -64.92
CA THR A 128 17.55 -1.43 -66.16
C THR A 128 16.73 -2.44 -66.94
N THR A 129 16.23 -3.48 -66.27
CA THR A 129 15.39 -4.52 -66.89
C THR A 129 14.09 -3.92 -67.46
N GLN A 130 13.43 -3.04 -66.72
CA GLN A 130 12.22 -2.37 -67.16
C GLN A 130 12.48 -1.52 -68.42
N SER A 131 13.59 -0.76 -68.43
CA SER A 131 14.00 0.02 -69.61
C SER A 131 14.26 -0.88 -70.84
N THR A 132 14.86 -2.05 -70.65
CA THR A 132 15.05 -3.02 -71.75
C THR A 132 13.73 -3.60 -72.25
N LEU A 133 12.79 -3.90 -71.35
CA LEU A 133 11.45 -4.38 -71.71
C LEU A 133 10.68 -3.33 -72.52
N GLU A 134 10.68 -2.08 -72.07
CA GLU A 134 10.05 -0.97 -72.80
C GLU A 134 10.62 -0.83 -74.22
N SER A 135 11.94 -0.93 -74.37
CA SER A 135 12.61 -0.94 -75.68
C SER A 135 12.19 -2.13 -76.57
N LEU A 136 12.08 -3.33 -75.98
CA LEU A 136 11.65 -4.53 -76.71
C LEU A 136 10.17 -4.44 -77.13
N VAL A 137 9.29 -3.90 -76.27
CA VAL A 137 7.88 -3.67 -76.60
C VAL A 137 7.76 -2.71 -77.78
N LEU A 138 8.48 -1.57 -77.76
CA LEU A 138 8.51 -0.63 -78.88
C LEU A 138 8.99 -1.28 -80.18
N ARG A 139 10.01 -2.13 -80.12
CA ARG A 139 10.48 -2.89 -81.29
C ARG A 139 9.43 -3.90 -81.78
N LEU A 140 8.71 -4.54 -80.87
CA LEU A 140 7.64 -5.48 -81.22
C LEU A 140 6.48 -4.75 -81.92
N ASP A 141 6.09 -3.59 -81.42
CA ASP A 141 5.06 -2.74 -82.04
C ASP A 141 5.48 -2.27 -83.45
N GLN A 142 6.76 -1.94 -83.64
CA GLN A 142 7.30 -1.64 -84.97
C GLN A 142 7.24 -2.84 -85.91
N VAL A 143 7.58 -4.04 -85.44
CA VAL A 143 7.49 -5.26 -86.27
C VAL A 143 6.04 -5.64 -86.57
N SER A 144 5.13 -5.45 -85.60
CA SER A 144 3.70 -5.72 -85.78
C SER A 144 3.08 -4.76 -86.80
N SER A 145 3.38 -3.46 -86.69
CA SER A 145 2.93 -2.46 -87.66
C SER A 145 3.51 -2.68 -89.06
N VAL A 146 4.76 -3.17 -89.19
CA VAL A 146 5.32 -3.57 -90.49
C VAL A 146 4.63 -4.81 -91.06
N LYS A 147 4.26 -5.79 -90.21
CA LYS A 147 3.47 -6.96 -90.64
C LYS A 147 2.06 -6.57 -91.05
N GLU A 148 1.42 -5.67 -90.31
CA GLU A 148 0.10 -5.13 -90.64
C GLU A 148 0.15 -4.31 -91.93
N ALA A 149 1.17 -3.47 -92.14
CA ALA A 149 1.37 -2.74 -93.39
C ALA A 149 1.54 -3.69 -94.59
N LYS A 150 2.29 -4.79 -94.43
CA LYS A 150 2.41 -5.84 -95.46
C LYS A 150 1.14 -6.67 -95.66
N ALA A 151 0.29 -6.78 -94.64
CA ALA A 151 -1.00 -7.46 -94.73
C ALA A 151 -2.06 -6.58 -95.42
N VAL A 152 -2.03 -5.26 -95.17
CA VAL A 152 -2.90 -4.25 -95.79
C VAL A 152 -2.55 -4.04 -97.28
N GLU A 153 -1.29 -4.20 -97.68
CA GLU A 153 -0.89 -4.22 -99.10
C GLU A 153 -1.48 -5.44 -99.87
N LYS A 154 -1.97 -6.47 -99.17
CA LYS A 154 -2.56 -7.69 -99.76
C LYS A 154 -4.08 -7.81 -99.61
N ALA A 155 -4.75 -6.85 -98.96
CA ALA A 155 -6.20 -6.87 -98.78
C ALA A 155 -6.80 -5.51 -99.12
N THR A 156 -7.32 -5.41 -100.34
CA THR A 156 -8.14 -4.29 -100.80
C THR A 156 -9.49 -4.29 -100.07
N ALA A 157 -9.92 -3.10 -99.64
CA ALA A 157 -11.27 -2.66 -99.23
C ALA A 157 -11.57 -2.54 -97.70
N PRO A 158 -12.16 -1.40 -97.25
CA PRO A 158 -12.38 -1.05 -95.84
C PRO A 158 -13.77 -1.53 -95.35
N PRO A 159 -13.99 -1.63 -94.02
CA PRO A 159 -14.78 -0.56 -93.38
C PRO A 159 -14.53 -0.29 -91.88
N ALA A 160 -15.00 0.90 -91.50
CA ALA A 160 -15.73 1.27 -90.27
C ALA A 160 -15.13 1.08 -88.86
N LYS A 161 -14.98 2.24 -88.20
CA LYS A 161 -14.81 2.47 -86.76
C LYS A 161 -15.83 1.70 -85.89
N PRO A 162 -15.44 1.29 -84.67
CA PRO A 162 -16.40 1.19 -83.57
C PRO A 162 -16.09 2.17 -82.43
N GLN A 163 -17.19 2.63 -81.85
CA GLN A 163 -17.32 3.59 -80.78
C GLN A 163 -16.87 3.03 -79.42
N SER A 164 -16.27 3.91 -78.64
CA SER A 164 -16.06 3.80 -77.20
C SER A 164 -17.41 3.72 -76.46
N GLN A 165 -17.62 2.66 -75.68
CA GLN A 165 -18.62 2.62 -74.61
C GLN A 165 -17.98 2.06 -73.34
N ARG A 166 -17.93 2.92 -72.33
CA ARG A 166 -17.47 2.66 -70.96
C ARG A 166 -18.73 2.61 -70.07
N PRO A 167 -19.06 1.52 -69.38
CA PRO A 167 -20.13 1.54 -68.39
C PRO A 167 -19.57 1.90 -67.00
N SER A 168 -20.02 3.02 -66.45
CA SER A 168 -19.89 3.38 -65.04
C SER A 168 -21.04 2.77 -64.25
N HIS A 169 -20.73 1.83 -63.35
CA HIS A 169 -21.67 1.36 -62.33
C HIS A 169 -21.46 2.13 -61.01
N PRO A 170 -22.50 2.67 -60.38
CA PRO A 170 -22.41 3.21 -59.03
C PRO A 170 -22.56 2.08 -58.01
N ARG A 171 -21.55 1.86 -57.17
CA ARG A 171 -21.65 1.00 -55.98
C ARG A 171 -22.57 1.67 -54.95
N LYS A 172 -23.66 1.00 -54.60
CA LYS A 172 -24.47 1.31 -53.41
C LYS A 172 -23.62 1.09 -52.14
N PRO A 173 -23.74 1.94 -51.10
CA PRO A 173 -23.13 1.69 -49.81
C PRO A 173 -23.94 0.62 -49.05
N PHE A 174 -23.24 -0.37 -48.50
CA PHE A 174 -23.82 -1.32 -47.56
C PHE A 174 -24.23 -0.59 -46.27
N PRO A 175 -25.39 -0.91 -45.67
CA PRO A 175 -25.75 -0.41 -44.35
C PRO A 175 -24.79 -1.01 -43.31
N LYS A 176 -24.16 -0.15 -42.51
CA LYS A 176 -23.56 -0.56 -41.23
C LYS A 176 -24.71 -0.86 -40.28
N GLU A 177 -25.10 -2.12 -40.18
CA GLU A 177 -25.84 -2.59 -39.02
C GLU A 177 -24.85 -2.65 -37.85
N GLU A 178 -24.95 -1.69 -36.94
CA GLU A 178 -24.32 -1.78 -35.63
C GLU A 178 -25.06 -2.85 -34.81
N PRO A 179 -24.37 -3.87 -34.26
CA PRO A 179 -25.01 -4.89 -33.44
C PRO A 179 -25.23 -4.35 -32.01
N GLU A 180 -26.14 -3.41 -31.87
CA GLU A 180 -26.70 -3.05 -30.57
C GLU A 180 -27.76 -4.09 -30.17
N GLU A 181 -27.37 -5.25 -29.63
CA GLU A 181 -28.27 -6.06 -28.76
C GLU A 181 -27.67 -7.34 -28.12
N LEU A 182 -26.36 -7.59 -28.18
CA LEU A 182 -25.79 -8.85 -27.66
C LEU A 182 -25.55 -8.92 -26.13
N SER A 183 -26.06 -7.99 -25.30
CA SER A 183 -25.62 -7.89 -23.88
C SER A 183 -26.69 -7.89 -22.77
N PHE A 184 -27.97 -8.12 -23.06
CA PHE A 184 -29.05 -8.03 -22.05
C PHE A 184 -29.67 -9.38 -21.64
N LEU A 185 -28.86 -10.42 -21.40
CA LEU A 185 -29.36 -11.72 -20.89
C LEU A 185 -29.18 -11.92 -19.37
N GLY A 186 -28.58 -10.97 -18.66
CA GLY A 186 -28.04 -11.15 -17.30
C GLY A 186 -29.00 -11.78 -16.28
N SER A 187 -30.23 -11.28 -16.17
CA SER A 187 -31.18 -11.71 -15.13
C SER A 187 -31.86 -13.05 -15.44
N ASN A 188 -32.21 -13.27 -16.71
CA ASN A 188 -32.94 -14.46 -17.16
C ASN A 188 -32.01 -15.68 -17.25
N LEU A 189 -30.79 -15.47 -17.73
CA LEU A 189 -29.76 -16.50 -17.76
C LEU A 189 -29.41 -17.01 -16.35
N GLU A 190 -29.24 -16.13 -15.37
CA GLU A 190 -28.90 -16.56 -14.01
C GLU A 190 -30.01 -17.45 -13.42
N ALA A 191 -31.27 -17.15 -13.71
CA ALA A 191 -32.41 -18.00 -13.34
C ALA A 191 -32.37 -19.36 -14.07
N LYS A 192 -32.04 -19.41 -15.36
CA LYS A 192 -31.86 -20.66 -16.13
C LYS A 192 -30.70 -21.51 -15.61
N ILE A 193 -29.56 -20.90 -15.31
CA ILE A 193 -28.39 -21.60 -14.75
C ILE A 193 -28.73 -22.21 -13.38
N LYS A 194 -29.50 -21.51 -12.55
CA LYS A 194 -29.93 -21.98 -11.22
C LYS A 194 -31.01 -23.05 -11.27
N SER A 195 -32.01 -22.88 -12.13
CA SER A 195 -33.12 -23.83 -12.30
C SER A 195 -32.72 -25.13 -13.00
N GLY A 196 -31.60 -25.10 -13.75
CA GLY A 196 -31.17 -26.25 -14.54
C GLY A 196 -31.92 -26.40 -15.86
N ASP A 197 -32.68 -25.38 -16.26
CA ASP A 197 -33.36 -25.27 -17.56
C ASP A 197 -32.35 -24.92 -18.67
N LEU A 198 -31.44 -25.87 -18.90
CA LEU A 198 -30.35 -25.82 -19.87
C LEU A 198 -30.42 -27.09 -20.70
N SER A 199 -30.03 -27.00 -21.97
CA SER A 199 -29.86 -28.21 -22.79
C SER A 199 -28.83 -29.16 -22.15
N ASP A 200 -28.92 -30.46 -22.43
CA ASP A 200 -27.94 -31.45 -21.90
C ASP A 200 -26.50 -31.08 -22.27
N TYR A 201 -26.32 -30.53 -23.47
CA TYR A 201 -25.03 -30.01 -23.95
C TYR A 201 -24.53 -28.80 -23.13
N ASP A 202 -25.43 -27.89 -22.78
CA ASP A 202 -25.09 -26.73 -21.93
C ASP A 202 -24.84 -27.14 -20.48
N GLN A 203 -25.54 -28.15 -19.96
CA GLN A 203 -25.29 -28.73 -18.64
C GLN A 203 -23.90 -29.37 -18.55
N GLU A 204 -23.49 -30.09 -19.59
CA GLU A 204 -22.16 -30.67 -19.66
C GLU A 204 -21.08 -29.58 -19.74
N SER A 205 -21.32 -28.55 -20.55
CA SER A 205 -20.43 -27.39 -20.65
C SER A 205 -20.31 -26.66 -19.31
N LYS A 206 -21.44 -26.49 -18.61
CA LYS A 206 -21.52 -25.91 -17.26
C LYS A 206 -20.67 -26.69 -16.26
N ARG A 207 -20.75 -28.03 -16.24
CA ARG A 207 -19.92 -28.89 -15.38
C ARG A 207 -18.42 -28.72 -15.67
N LYS A 208 -18.02 -28.84 -16.94
CA LYS A 208 -16.62 -28.69 -17.36
C LYS A 208 -16.04 -27.33 -16.99
N ILE A 209 -16.79 -26.26 -17.23
CA ILE A 209 -16.38 -24.89 -16.87
C ILE A 209 -16.27 -24.74 -15.35
N TYR A 210 -17.25 -25.25 -14.60
CA TYR A 210 -17.27 -25.19 -13.14
C TYR A 210 -16.07 -25.92 -12.54
N ASP A 211 -15.79 -27.14 -12.97
CA ASP A 211 -14.69 -27.96 -12.45
C ASP A 211 -13.35 -27.31 -12.76
N LYS A 212 -13.18 -26.82 -14.00
CA LYS A 212 -11.97 -26.10 -14.42
C LYS A 212 -11.72 -24.85 -13.55
N ILE A 213 -12.72 -23.98 -13.39
CA ILE A 213 -12.64 -22.76 -12.57
C ILE A 213 -12.35 -23.07 -11.09
N ASN A 214 -13.01 -24.08 -10.51
CA ASN A 214 -12.86 -24.39 -9.08
C ASN A 214 -11.61 -25.20 -8.74
N SER A 215 -11.03 -25.92 -9.69
CA SER A 215 -9.85 -26.77 -9.47
C SER A 215 -8.62 -26.00 -8.98
N SER A 216 -8.48 -24.73 -9.37
CA SER A 216 -7.27 -23.94 -9.08
C SER A 216 -7.56 -22.56 -8.48
N LYS A 217 -8.78 -22.33 -7.94
CA LYS A 217 -9.09 -21.04 -7.32
C LYS A 217 -8.30 -20.82 -6.03
N PRO A 218 -7.92 -19.58 -5.69
CA PRO A 218 -7.25 -19.29 -4.44
C PRO A 218 -8.08 -19.75 -3.24
N LYS A 219 -7.42 -20.38 -2.25
CA LYS A 219 -8.09 -20.86 -1.02
C LYS A 219 -8.34 -19.73 -0.04
N ARG A 220 -7.44 -18.74 0.02
CA ARG A 220 -7.61 -17.56 0.86
C ARG A 220 -8.66 -16.66 0.24
N THR A 221 -9.61 -16.24 1.06
CA THR A 221 -10.66 -15.33 0.62
C THR A 221 -10.32 -13.88 0.92
N THR A 222 -9.40 -13.60 1.86
CA THR A 222 -9.03 -12.25 2.32
C THR A 222 -7.53 -11.98 2.21
N GLY A 223 -7.16 -10.75 1.86
CA GLY A 223 -5.77 -10.27 1.82
C GLY A 223 -4.91 -10.87 0.71
N ASN A 224 -5.53 -11.37 -0.36
CA ASN A 224 -4.85 -11.95 -1.52
C ASN A 224 -5.48 -11.51 -2.85
N ALA A 225 -5.86 -10.23 -2.99
CA ALA A 225 -6.47 -9.76 -4.24
C ALA A 225 -5.56 -10.01 -5.47
N PRO A 226 -4.22 -9.89 -5.41
CA PRO A 226 -3.33 -10.24 -6.51
C PRO A 226 -3.41 -11.70 -6.95
N GLU A 227 -3.61 -12.64 -6.02
CA GLU A 227 -3.81 -14.05 -6.35
C GLU A 227 -5.14 -14.26 -7.10
N TRP A 228 -6.20 -13.58 -6.65
CA TRP A 228 -7.50 -13.58 -7.32
C TRP A 228 -7.45 -12.90 -8.69
N ALA A 229 -6.67 -11.84 -8.85
CA ALA A 229 -6.47 -11.16 -10.12
C ALA A 229 -5.69 -12.05 -11.11
N SER A 230 -4.60 -12.69 -10.65
CA SER A 230 -3.81 -13.63 -11.45
C SER A 230 -4.63 -14.86 -11.86
N TRP A 231 -5.41 -15.40 -10.92
CA TRP A 231 -6.35 -16.47 -11.20
C TRP A 231 -7.39 -16.04 -12.24
N PHE A 232 -8.01 -14.88 -12.05
CA PHE A 232 -9.02 -14.37 -12.98
C PHE A 232 -8.43 -14.15 -14.38
N TYR A 233 -7.22 -13.59 -14.46
CA TYR A 233 -6.48 -13.41 -15.72
C TYR A 233 -6.27 -14.74 -16.45
N ALA A 234 -5.79 -15.76 -15.75
CA ALA A 234 -5.53 -17.09 -16.32
C ALA A 234 -6.80 -17.78 -16.86
N TYR A 235 -7.97 -17.49 -16.30
CA TYR A 235 -9.24 -18.08 -16.74
C TYR A 235 -10.08 -17.13 -17.61
N LYS A 236 -9.61 -15.91 -17.85
CA LYS A 236 -10.27 -14.95 -18.75
C LYS A 236 -10.31 -15.48 -20.18
N ASP A 237 -9.36 -16.32 -20.58
CA ASP A 237 -9.33 -16.96 -21.90
C ASP A 237 -10.53 -17.89 -22.14
N LEU A 238 -11.18 -18.39 -21.07
CA LEU A 238 -12.46 -19.10 -21.22
C LEU A 238 -13.56 -18.22 -21.84
N LEU A 239 -13.43 -16.90 -21.76
CA LEU A 239 -14.35 -15.96 -22.38
C LEU A 239 -14.03 -15.79 -23.88
N THR A 240 -12.76 -15.79 -24.28
CA THR A 240 -12.38 -15.69 -25.71
C THR A 240 -12.72 -16.96 -26.47
N ASP A 241 -12.49 -18.13 -25.88
CA ASP A 241 -12.79 -19.43 -26.52
C ASP A 241 -14.28 -19.63 -26.81
N ASN A 242 -15.14 -18.91 -26.10
CA ASN A 242 -16.60 -19.07 -26.16
C ASN A 242 -17.33 -17.87 -26.78
N GLU A 243 -16.62 -16.85 -27.29
CA GLU A 243 -17.24 -15.60 -27.77
C GLU A 243 -18.31 -15.85 -28.85
N TYR A 244 -18.14 -16.90 -29.67
CA TYR A 244 -19.10 -17.31 -30.71
C TYR A 244 -20.30 -18.11 -30.18
N CYS A 245 -20.23 -18.62 -28.94
CA CYS A 245 -21.29 -19.38 -28.27
C CYS A 245 -21.85 -18.56 -27.11
N ASN A 246 -22.84 -17.72 -27.40
CA ASN A 246 -23.47 -16.79 -26.45
C ASN A 246 -23.80 -17.48 -25.10
N MET A 247 -24.30 -18.72 -25.11
CA MET A 247 -24.65 -19.45 -23.89
C MET A 247 -23.43 -19.84 -23.03
N ARG A 248 -22.38 -20.42 -23.64
CA ARG A 248 -21.17 -20.84 -22.92
C ARG A 248 -20.37 -19.66 -22.41
N TYR A 249 -20.31 -18.59 -23.21
CA TYR A 249 -19.70 -17.31 -22.83
C TYR A 249 -20.32 -16.76 -21.54
N ASN A 250 -21.65 -16.77 -21.50
CA ASN A 250 -22.45 -16.35 -20.37
C ASN A 250 -22.29 -17.26 -19.13
N ILE A 251 -22.24 -18.59 -19.32
CA ILE A 251 -21.99 -19.56 -18.24
C ILE A 251 -20.58 -19.37 -17.65
N ALA A 252 -19.56 -19.21 -18.49
CA ALA A 252 -18.19 -18.96 -18.05
C ALA A 252 -18.08 -17.67 -17.23
N TRP A 253 -18.68 -16.59 -17.71
CA TRP A 253 -18.72 -15.32 -17.00
C TRP A 253 -19.41 -15.44 -15.63
N TYR A 254 -20.55 -16.13 -15.56
CA TYR A 254 -21.28 -16.35 -14.31
C TYR A 254 -20.39 -17.03 -13.25
N PHE A 255 -19.71 -18.12 -13.62
CA PHE A 255 -18.87 -18.85 -12.67
C PHE A 255 -17.60 -18.11 -12.29
N LEU A 256 -16.96 -17.41 -13.24
CA LEU A 256 -15.80 -16.58 -12.94
C LEU A 256 -16.13 -15.52 -11.89
N LYS A 257 -17.22 -14.77 -12.12
CA LYS A 257 -17.67 -13.74 -11.19
C LYS A 257 -18.06 -14.31 -9.84
N LYS A 258 -18.76 -15.44 -9.81
CA LYS A 258 -19.24 -16.07 -8.56
C LYS A 258 -18.13 -16.71 -7.73
N ALA A 259 -17.05 -17.14 -8.38
CA ALA A 259 -15.91 -17.72 -7.68
C ALA A 259 -15.15 -16.67 -6.85
N ILE A 260 -15.14 -15.42 -7.30
CA ILE A 260 -14.47 -14.32 -6.61
C ILE A 260 -15.21 -13.95 -5.32
N PRO A 261 -14.53 -13.83 -4.16
CA PRO A 261 -15.12 -13.37 -2.92
C PRO A 261 -15.81 -12.02 -3.08
N VAL A 262 -17.03 -11.90 -2.57
CA VAL A 262 -17.89 -10.69 -2.71
C VAL A 262 -17.14 -9.40 -2.33
N GLN A 263 -16.30 -9.46 -1.31
CA GLN A 263 -15.53 -8.30 -0.85
C GLN A 263 -14.63 -7.69 -1.94
N TYR A 264 -14.09 -8.50 -2.85
CA TYR A 264 -13.26 -8.06 -3.98
C TYR A 264 -14.07 -7.52 -5.17
N THR A 265 -15.39 -7.57 -5.07
CA THR A 265 -16.31 -7.01 -6.08
C THR A 265 -17.12 -5.84 -5.53
N LEU A 266 -16.91 -5.46 -4.26
CA LEU A 266 -17.57 -4.32 -3.64
C LEU A 266 -17.10 -3.02 -4.31
N GLY A 267 -18.04 -2.17 -4.71
CA GLY A 267 -17.75 -0.90 -5.38
C GLY A 267 -17.46 -1.02 -6.88
N TRP A 268 -17.22 -2.23 -7.40
CA TRP A 268 -17.08 -2.49 -8.82
C TRP A 268 -18.42 -2.31 -9.55
N LYS A 269 -18.41 -1.54 -10.64
CA LYS A 269 -19.60 -1.26 -11.47
C LYS A 269 -19.49 -2.00 -12.80
N ALA A 270 -20.33 -3.02 -12.97
CA ALA A 270 -20.48 -3.71 -14.25
C ALA A 270 -21.21 -2.80 -15.26
N LYS A 271 -20.50 -2.34 -16.29
CA LYS A 271 -21.11 -1.59 -17.41
C LYS A 271 -20.59 -2.12 -18.75
N GLY A 272 -21.50 -2.26 -19.71
CA GLY A 272 -21.19 -2.68 -21.09
C GLY A 272 -21.12 -4.21 -21.29
N PRO A 273 -20.59 -4.68 -22.42
CA PRO A 273 -20.47 -6.10 -22.75
C PRO A 273 -19.54 -6.85 -21.77
N ILE A 274 -19.71 -8.17 -21.66
CA ILE A 274 -18.95 -9.04 -20.75
C ILE A 274 -17.44 -8.87 -20.92
N SER A 275 -16.94 -8.71 -22.15
CA SER A 275 -15.51 -8.46 -22.42
C SER A 275 -15.01 -7.19 -21.73
N LYS A 276 -15.77 -6.09 -21.79
CA LYS A 276 -15.46 -4.84 -21.06
C LYS A 276 -15.61 -5.02 -19.55
N GLN A 277 -16.64 -5.73 -19.10
CA GLN A 277 -16.81 -6.04 -17.67
C GLN A 277 -15.64 -6.86 -17.11
N ALA A 278 -15.20 -7.89 -17.83
CA ALA A 278 -14.07 -8.73 -17.45
C ALA A 278 -12.77 -7.93 -17.37
N ALA A 279 -12.48 -7.09 -18.38
CA ALA A 279 -11.33 -6.21 -18.35
C ALA A 279 -11.40 -5.18 -17.20
N ALA A 280 -12.59 -4.65 -16.90
CA ALA A 280 -12.78 -3.74 -15.77
C ALA A 280 -12.62 -4.45 -14.42
N LEU A 281 -13.11 -5.68 -14.28
CA LEU A 281 -12.97 -6.48 -13.07
C LEU A 281 -11.51 -6.87 -12.82
N GLU A 282 -10.78 -7.25 -13.86
CA GLU A 282 -9.34 -7.53 -13.78
C GLU A 282 -8.56 -6.32 -13.25
N ARG A 283 -8.79 -5.13 -13.83
CA ARG A 283 -8.19 -3.89 -13.34
C ARG A 283 -8.57 -3.61 -11.90
N HIS A 284 -9.85 -3.77 -11.56
CA HIS A 284 -10.33 -3.59 -10.19
C HIS A 284 -9.66 -4.56 -9.21
N LEU A 285 -9.50 -5.84 -9.55
CA LEU A 285 -8.83 -6.81 -8.70
C LEU A 285 -7.35 -6.50 -8.52
N ASN A 286 -6.67 -6.06 -9.58
CA ASN A 286 -5.27 -5.64 -9.52
C ASN A 286 -5.09 -4.39 -8.64
N GLN A 287 -6.05 -3.47 -8.65
CA GLN A 287 -6.02 -2.24 -7.87
C GLN A 287 -6.67 -2.38 -6.50
N TYR A 288 -7.40 -3.47 -6.22
CA TYR A 288 -8.25 -3.56 -5.03
C TYR A 288 -7.46 -3.39 -3.73
N ASP A 289 -6.32 -4.08 -3.61
CA ASP A 289 -5.49 -3.97 -2.41
C ASP A 289 -4.84 -2.58 -2.31
N GLU A 290 -4.48 -1.93 -3.44
CA GLU A 290 -3.97 -0.56 -3.47
C GLU A 290 -5.04 0.47 -3.06
N ASP A 291 -6.22 0.43 -3.70
CA ASP A 291 -7.37 1.32 -3.42
C ASP A 291 -7.83 1.16 -1.97
N LYS A 292 -7.90 -0.08 -1.48
CA LYS A 292 -8.27 -0.37 -0.09
C LYS A 292 -7.18 0.09 0.87
N GLU A 293 -5.92 -0.06 0.51
CA GLU A 293 -4.81 0.47 1.30
C GLU A 293 -4.85 1.98 1.37
N GLU A 294 -5.07 2.67 0.25
CA GLU A 294 -5.19 4.12 0.16
C GLU A 294 -6.39 4.63 0.97
N TRP A 295 -7.54 3.98 0.84
CA TRP A 295 -8.72 4.30 1.63
C TRP A 295 -8.45 4.14 3.13
N ASN A 296 -7.81 3.04 3.55
CA ASN A 296 -7.45 2.84 4.95
C ASN A 296 -6.43 3.88 5.43
N ASP A 297 -5.43 4.21 4.60
CA ASP A 297 -4.40 5.20 4.92
C ASP A 297 -4.99 6.60 5.06
N HIS A 298 -6.05 6.91 4.31
CA HIS A 298 -6.80 8.16 4.43
C HIS A 298 -7.77 8.15 5.62
N HIS A 299 -8.55 7.08 5.79
CA HIS A 299 -9.65 7.01 6.77
C HIS A 299 -9.16 6.86 8.22
N TYR A 300 -8.05 6.12 8.43
CA TYR A 300 -7.49 5.90 9.76
C TYR A 300 -6.26 6.76 10.05
N LYS A 301 -6.05 7.79 9.24
CA LYS A 301 -4.94 8.74 9.39
C LYS A 301 -5.01 9.43 10.76
N ILE A 302 -3.86 9.59 11.42
CA ILE A 302 -3.78 10.22 12.73
C ILE A 302 -3.66 11.74 12.55
N THR A 303 -4.82 12.38 12.36
CA THR A 303 -4.96 13.84 12.25
C THR A 303 -5.37 14.48 13.58
N LEU A 304 -5.42 15.81 13.65
CA LEU A 304 -5.93 16.50 14.84
C LEU A 304 -7.43 16.21 15.05
N ASP A 305 -8.20 16.24 13.96
CA ASP A 305 -9.65 16.00 13.93
C ASP A 305 -10.02 14.61 14.46
N LEU A 306 -9.13 13.63 14.29
CA LEU A 306 -9.30 12.29 14.86
C LEU A 306 -9.53 12.34 16.37
N PHE A 307 -8.81 13.21 17.09
CA PHE A 307 -8.93 13.33 18.55
C PHE A 307 -10.17 14.11 18.98
N GLU A 308 -10.82 14.83 18.06
CA GLU A 308 -12.09 15.50 18.33
C GLU A 308 -13.28 14.54 18.25
N SER A 309 -13.19 13.49 17.42
CA SER A 309 -14.22 12.48 17.24
C SER A 309 -13.92 11.20 18.01
N GLN A 310 -14.66 10.95 19.11
CA GLN A 310 -14.51 9.71 19.88
C GLN A 310 -14.82 8.46 19.04
N ARG A 311 -15.74 8.58 18.07
CA ARG A 311 -16.10 7.49 17.16
C ARG A 311 -14.92 7.13 16.26
N ASP A 312 -14.29 8.13 15.64
CA ASP A 312 -13.20 7.91 14.69
C ASP A 312 -11.94 7.44 15.41
N LEU A 313 -11.62 8.03 16.57
CA LEU A 313 -10.55 7.54 17.45
C LEU A 313 -10.73 6.06 17.80
N SER A 314 -11.96 5.66 18.18
CA SER A 314 -12.25 4.26 18.52
C SER A 314 -12.15 3.34 17.30
N ALA A 315 -12.51 3.81 16.11
CA ALA A 315 -12.34 3.08 14.86
C ALA A 315 -10.85 2.90 14.52
N THR A 316 -10.06 3.97 14.59
CA THR A 316 -8.60 3.94 14.36
C THR A 316 -7.88 3.05 15.36
N LYS A 317 -8.22 3.10 16.67
CA LYS A 317 -7.65 2.19 17.67
C LYS A 317 -7.97 0.73 17.38
N ARG A 318 -9.20 0.41 16.95
CA ARG A 318 -9.55 -0.96 16.53
C ARG A 318 -8.77 -1.40 15.30
N TYR A 319 -8.61 -0.51 14.32
CA TYR A 319 -7.82 -0.78 13.12
C TYR A 319 -6.35 -1.04 13.46
N ILE A 320 -5.72 -0.19 14.29
CA ILE A 320 -4.35 -0.39 14.77
C ILE A 320 -4.22 -1.73 15.50
N LYS A 321 -5.11 -2.05 16.44
CA LYS A 321 -5.11 -3.36 17.13
C LYS A 321 -5.13 -4.53 16.14
N LYS A 322 -5.98 -4.43 15.11
CA LYS A 322 -6.07 -5.44 14.06
C LYS A 322 -4.77 -5.56 13.27
N LEU A 323 -4.12 -4.45 12.90
CA LEU A 323 -2.81 -4.48 12.23
C LEU A 323 -1.75 -5.22 13.06
N TYR A 324 -1.66 -4.92 14.36
CA TYR A 324 -0.72 -5.63 15.25
C TYR A 324 -1.05 -7.13 15.37
N GLN A 325 -2.33 -7.50 15.41
CA GLN A 325 -2.75 -8.91 15.46
C GLN A 325 -2.42 -9.66 14.16
N ASP A 326 -2.70 -9.04 13.01
CA ASP A 326 -2.56 -9.67 11.70
C ASP A 326 -1.08 -9.75 11.27
N TYR A 327 -0.26 -8.75 11.62
CA TYR A 327 1.10 -8.58 11.08
C TYR A 327 2.21 -8.58 12.12
N GLY A 328 1.92 -8.36 13.40
CA GLY A 328 2.94 -8.16 14.45
C GLY A 328 4.00 -9.26 14.52
N TYR A 329 3.59 -10.52 14.41
CA TYR A 329 4.51 -11.67 14.40
C TYR A 329 4.80 -12.23 13.02
N ARG A 330 4.06 -11.81 11.99
CA ARG A 330 4.18 -12.36 10.63
C ARG A 330 5.13 -11.52 9.77
N ASP A 331 4.99 -10.20 9.85
CA ASP A 331 5.73 -9.25 9.04
C ASP A 331 5.83 -7.89 9.77
N LYS A 332 6.80 -7.81 10.69
CA LYS A 332 7.10 -6.59 11.46
C LYS A 332 7.40 -5.39 10.55
N TYR A 333 8.02 -5.64 9.39
CA TYR A 333 8.40 -4.59 8.45
C TYR A 333 7.20 -4.00 7.71
N PHE A 334 6.28 -4.84 7.26
CA PHE A 334 5.00 -4.40 6.73
C PHE A 334 4.21 -3.61 7.77
N LEU A 335 4.09 -4.13 9.00
CA LEU A 335 3.41 -3.44 10.10
C LEU A 335 4.02 -2.06 10.35
N TYR A 336 5.34 -1.96 10.46
CA TYR A 336 6.05 -0.70 10.64
C TYR A 336 5.73 0.29 9.51
N LYS A 337 5.87 -0.12 8.24
CA LYS A 337 5.56 0.75 7.10
C LYS A 337 4.12 1.26 7.17
N LYS A 338 3.16 0.38 7.48
CA LYS A 338 1.74 0.74 7.54
C LYS A 338 1.47 1.73 8.66
N MET A 339 2.01 1.47 9.85
CA MET A 339 1.90 2.40 10.99
C MET A 339 2.56 3.76 10.72
N MET A 340 3.72 3.78 10.05
CA MET A 340 4.39 5.03 9.66
C MET A 340 3.56 5.86 8.67
N ARG A 341 2.83 5.22 7.74
CA ARG A 341 1.89 5.91 6.83
C ARG A 341 0.72 6.54 7.60
N LEU A 342 0.16 5.84 8.58
CA LEU A 342 -0.91 6.40 9.44
C LEU A 342 -0.46 7.65 10.21
N CYS A 343 0.83 7.74 10.53
CA CYS A 343 1.45 8.87 11.24
C CYS A 343 2.15 9.88 10.30
N SER A 344 1.83 9.88 9.00
CA SER A 344 2.60 10.62 7.99
C SER A 344 2.48 12.13 8.10
N GLU A 345 1.30 12.67 8.42
CA GLU A 345 1.10 14.10 8.60
C GLU A 345 1.73 14.58 9.92
N PRO A 346 2.21 15.83 10.02
CA PRO A 346 2.59 16.41 11.30
C PRO A 346 1.35 16.95 12.03
N THR A 347 1.01 16.37 13.17
CA THR A 347 -0.12 16.81 14.01
C THR A 347 0.45 17.52 15.22
N LEU A 348 0.45 18.86 15.18
CA LEU A 348 0.89 19.70 16.28
C LEU A 348 -0.31 20.00 17.20
N LEU A 349 -0.31 19.40 18.39
CA LEU A 349 -1.12 19.90 19.49
C LEU A 349 -0.48 21.20 19.97
N ARG A 350 -1.26 22.30 20.04
CA ARG A 350 -0.78 23.65 20.39
C ARG A 350 0.23 23.60 21.54
N GLY A 351 1.50 23.80 21.18
CA GLY A 351 2.54 24.23 22.11
C GLY A 351 3.41 23.19 22.80
N THR A 352 3.20 21.86 22.71
CA THR A 352 4.09 20.97 23.51
C THR A 352 4.57 19.65 22.93
N ARG A 353 3.82 18.87 22.11
CA ARG A 353 4.39 17.64 21.50
C ARG A 353 3.76 17.29 20.17
N ASN A 354 4.58 16.86 19.22
CA ASN A 354 4.13 16.32 17.95
C ASN A 354 3.61 14.91 18.19
N VAL A 355 2.28 14.73 18.12
CA VAL A 355 1.59 13.44 18.32
C VAL A 355 2.25 12.35 17.51
N ASN A 356 2.62 12.67 16.27
CA ASN A 356 3.18 11.69 15.36
C ASN A 356 4.61 11.31 15.72
N VAL A 357 5.39 12.17 16.37
CA VAL A 357 6.74 11.78 16.85
C VAL A 357 6.61 10.72 17.94
N GLU A 358 5.68 10.92 18.88
CA GLU A 358 5.44 10.00 19.98
C GLU A 358 4.86 8.67 19.50
N VAL A 359 3.88 8.70 18.58
CA VAL A 359 3.34 7.46 17.99
C VAL A 359 4.39 6.74 17.14
N LYS A 360 5.18 7.45 16.32
CA LYS A 360 6.29 6.86 15.54
C LYS A 360 7.34 6.22 16.42
N TRP A 361 7.63 6.79 17.59
CA TRP A 361 8.53 6.17 18.56
C TRP A 361 7.99 4.83 19.06
N GLY A 362 6.70 4.79 19.43
CA GLY A 362 6.04 3.54 19.80
C GLY A 362 6.11 2.48 18.72
N VAL A 363 5.96 2.88 17.45
CA VAL A 363 6.08 2.00 16.29
C VAL A 363 7.52 1.53 16.06
N ALA A 364 8.52 2.38 16.33
CA ALA A 364 9.93 2.02 16.21
C ALA A 364 10.36 0.92 17.19
N LEU A 365 9.69 0.80 18.34
CA LEU A 365 9.92 -0.27 19.32
C LEU A 365 9.73 -1.68 18.73
N LEU A 366 9.03 -1.84 17.59
CA LEU A 366 8.90 -3.13 16.89
C LEU A 366 10.25 -3.79 16.56
N PHE A 367 11.31 -2.99 16.41
CA PHE A 367 12.64 -3.47 16.04
C PHE A 367 13.66 -3.42 17.19
N ASP A 368 13.25 -2.99 18.39
CA ASP A 368 14.13 -2.89 19.54
C ASP A 368 14.18 -4.23 20.29
N ASP A 369 14.71 -5.26 19.62
CA ASP A 369 14.74 -6.65 20.09
C ASP A 369 15.85 -6.92 21.13
N GLU A 370 16.76 -5.96 21.36
CA GLU A 370 17.99 -6.13 22.16
C GLU A 370 17.90 -5.55 23.59
N HIS A 371 16.88 -4.74 23.91
CA HIS A 371 16.87 -3.96 25.16
C HIS A 371 15.63 -4.09 26.03
N LEU A 372 14.65 -4.88 25.63
CA LEU A 372 13.41 -5.05 26.39
C LEU A 372 13.51 -6.32 27.24
N ASN A 373 14.27 -6.25 28.33
CA ASN A 373 14.20 -7.25 29.40
C ASN A 373 13.39 -6.68 30.56
N ASP A 374 12.54 -7.50 31.17
CA ASP A 374 11.91 -7.13 32.43
C ASP A 374 12.94 -7.11 33.58
N GLU A 375 12.50 -6.69 34.76
CA GLU A 375 13.30 -6.67 35.99
C GLU A 375 13.89 -8.04 36.39
N ASN A 376 13.38 -9.13 35.80
CA ASN A 376 13.84 -10.50 36.00
C ASN A 376 14.70 -11.01 34.83
N GLY A 377 15.06 -10.17 33.87
CA GLY A 377 15.85 -10.56 32.70
C GLY A 377 15.07 -11.30 31.61
N LYS A 378 13.73 -11.36 31.70
CA LYS A 378 12.88 -12.01 30.69
C LYS A 378 12.67 -11.07 29.52
N LYS A 379 12.94 -11.57 28.31
CA LYS A 379 12.68 -10.85 27.07
C LYS A 379 11.19 -10.51 26.95
N LEU A 380 10.89 -9.23 26.94
CA LEU A 380 9.56 -8.70 26.71
C LEU A 380 9.22 -8.74 25.22
N ASP A 381 7.94 -8.88 24.93
CA ASP A 381 7.46 -8.96 23.56
C ASP A 381 7.35 -7.54 22.96
N CYS A 382 8.27 -7.21 22.06
CA CYS A 382 8.33 -5.89 21.43
C CYS A 382 7.06 -5.54 20.62
N VAL A 383 6.31 -6.55 20.12
CA VAL A 383 5.04 -6.34 19.42
C VAL A 383 3.96 -5.86 20.40
N ILE A 384 3.89 -6.50 21.58
CA ILE A 384 2.95 -6.14 22.64
C ILE A 384 3.29 -4.74 23.19
N ILE A 385 4.56 -4.49 23.50
CA ILE A 385 5.01 -3.20 24.02
C ILE A 385 4.72 -2.08 23.03
N SER A 386 5.10 -2.26 21.76
CA SER A 386 4.85 -1.27 20.72
C SER A 386 3.35 -0.97 20.57
N ARG A 387 2.51 -2.01 20.54
CA ARG A 387 1.05 -1.88 20.45
C ARG A 387 0.49 -1.07 21.61
N ASP A 388 0.82 -1.45 22.83
CA ASP A 388 0.23 -0.88 24.04
C ASP A 388 0.70 0.57 24.20
N TYR A 389 1.98 0.85 23.95
CA TYR A 389 2.50 2.22 23.94
C TYR A 389 1.77 3.12 22.93
N VAL A 390 1.59 2.66 21.69
CA VAL A 390 0.89 3.44 20.66
C VAL A 390 -0.55 3.75 21.09
N LEU A 391 -1.26 2.75 21.63
CA LEU A 391 -2.65 2.91 22.05
C LEU A 391 -2.79 3.85 23.25
N ASP A 392 -1.89 3.75 24.23
CA ASP A 392 -1.86 4.61 25.42
C ASP A 392 -1.57 6.06 25.05
N LYS A 393 -0.68 6.30 24.08
CA LYS A 393 -0.42 7.65 23.57
C LYS A 393 -1.64 8.25 22.88
N LEU A 394 -2.36 7.46 22.09
CA LEU A 394 -3.61 7.93 21.49
C LEU A 394 -4.66 8.31 22.54
N ASP A 395 -4.76 7.56 23.65
CA ASP A 395 -5.66 7.90 24.76
C ASP A 395 -5.22 9.16 25.50
N LEU A 396 -3.92 9.31 25.74
CA LEU A 396 -3.36 10.51 26.36
C LEU A 396 -3.67 11.76 25.51
N PHE A 397 -3.43 11.69 24.20
CA PHE A 397 -3.70 12.82 23.30
C PHE A 397 -5.19 13.13 23.20
N ALA A 398 -6.05 12.12 23.15
CA ALA A 398 -7.50 12.33 23.20
C ALA A 398 -7.94 13.02 24.50
N HIS A 399 -7.32 12.69 25.64
CA HIS A 399 -7.59 13.34 26.91
C HIS A 399 -7.12 14.80 26.91
N GLN A 400 -5.91 15.08 26.39
CA GLN A 400 -5.37 16.44 26.26
C GLN A 400 -6.24 17.31 25.34
N THR A 401 -6.66 16.82 24.18
CA THR A 401 -7.53 17.55 23.26
C THR A 401 -8.87 17.91 23.92
N ARG A 402 -9.46 16.99 24.69
CA ARG A 402 -10.70 17.28 25.44
C ARG A 402 -10.49 18.30 26.55
N TYR A 403 -9.36 18.25 27.25
CA TYR A 403 -9.02 19.22 28.29
C TYR A 403 -8.89 20.62 27.66
N MET A 404 -8.16 20.74 26.56
CA MET A 404 -7.93 22.01 25.85
C MET A 404 -9.20 22.61 25.24
N ARG A 405 -10.28 21.85 25.03
CA ARG A 405 -11.57 22.39 24.57
C ARG A 405 -12.41 23.00 25.70
N ARG A 406 -12.14 22.62 26.96
CA ARG A 406 -12.88 23.12 28.13
C ARG A 406 -12.38 24.47 28.63
N TYR A 407 -11.19 24.89 28.21
CA TYR A 407 -10.54 26.16 28.54
C TYR A 407 -10.34 26.95 27.25
#